data_AF-A0A1S8C630-F1
#
_entry.id   AF-A0A1S8C630-F1
#
_cell.length_a   1.000
_cell.length_b   1.000
_cell.length_c   1.000
_cell.angle_alpha   90.00
_cell.angle_beta   90.00
_cell.angle_gamma   90.00
#
_symmetry.space_group_name_H-M   'P 1'
#
loop_
_entity.id
_entity.type
_entity.pdbx_description
1 polymer ?
#
loop_
_entity_poly.entity_id
_entity_poly.type
_entity_poly.pdbx_seq_one_letter_code
_entity_poly.pdbx_strand_id
1 'polypeptide(L)'
;MARPKDPAVRTLLIERAAAMLRAREPITLRSLVAGTGVSTMAVYTHFEGMDGLWQALRQEGFTRLGARFATVPASADPVRDLTALCAAYLDHALTHPDLYRVMFDASVDLEDLPAADATLEELVRAVRRGRDAGRFGADVVPLDLAVQSWAIGHGLVSLVATGP
;
A
#
# COMPACT_ATOMS: atom_id res chain seq x y z
N MET A 1 31.36 -3.51 -17.03
CA MET A 1 30.48 -2.40 -16.62
C MET A 1 29.07 -2.98 -16.54
N ALA A 2 28.47 -3.07 -15.34
CA ALA A 2 27.12 -3.61 -15.21
C ALA A 2 26.13 -2.65 -15.87
N ARG A 3 25.27 -3.16 -16.75
CA ARG A 3 24.19 -2.36 -17.37
C ARG A 3 23.28 -1.85 -16.24
N PRO A 4 22.94 -0.55 -16.22
CA PRO A 4 22.10 0.01 -15.15
C PRO A 4 20.74 -0.71 -15.11
N LYS A 5 20.20 -0.89 -13.90
CA LYS A 5 18.88 -1.48 -13.67
C LYS A 5 17.84 -0.61 -14.36
N ASP A 6 17.11 -1.17 -15.33
CA ASP A 6 16.05 -0.48 -16.04
C ASP A 6 14.78 -0.38 -15.14
N PRO A 7 14.37 0.82 -14.70
CA PRO A 7 13.19 0.98 -13.85
C PRO A 7 11.91 0.43 -14.50
N ALA A 8 11.81 0.47 -15.84
CA ALA A 8 10.63 -0.04 -16.55
C ALA A 8 10.47 -1.56 -16.40
N VAL A 9 11.57 -2.31 -16.33
CA VAL A 9 11.55 -3.76 -16.09
C VAL A 9 11.07 -4.06 -14.68
N ARG A 10 11.50 -3.28 -13.67
CA ARG A 10 11.04 -3.43 -12.29
C ARG A 10 9.52 -3.22 -12.21
N THR A 11 9.03 -2.11 -12.76
CA THR A 11 7.59 -1.80 -12.78
C THR A 11 6.80 -2.87 -13.54
N LEU A 12 7.27 -3.32 -14.71
CA LEU A 12 6.61 -4.38 -15.47
C LEU A 12 6.44 -5.66 -14.65
N LEU A 13 7.48 -6.09 -13.94
CA LEU A 13 7.43 -7.32 -13.14
C LEU A 13 6.52 -7.17 -11.91
N ILE A 14 6.50 -6.00 -11.27
CA ILE A 14 5.56 -5.70 -10.16
C ILE A 14 4.11 -5.72 -10.66
N GLU A 15 3.81 -5.01 -11.75
CA GLU A 15 2.45 -4.98 -12.32
C GLU A 15 1.97 -6.36 -12.73
N ARG A 16 2.86 -7.14 -13.35
CA ARG A 16 2.53 -8.51 -13.75
C ARG A 16 2.27 -9.39 -12.52
N ALA A 17 3.11 -9.31 -11.50
CA ALA A 17 2.86 -10.05 -10.27
C ALA A 17 1.54 -9.63 -9.59
N ALA A 18 1.23 -8.33 -9.53
CA ALA A 18 -0.06 -7.84 -9.04
C ALA A 18 -1.25 -8.35 -9.85
N ALA A 19 -1.13 -8.45 -11.18
CA ALA A 19 -2.15 -9.03 -12.05
C ALA A 19 -2.32 -10.54 -11.80
N MET A 20 -1.22 -11.27 -11.61
CA MET A 20 -1.24 -12.70 -11.28
C MET A 20 -1.88 -12.96 -9.91
N LEU A 21 -1.62 -12.12 -8.90
CA LEU A 21 -2.31 -12.18 -7.60
C LEU A 21 -3.83 -12.09 -7.78
N ARG A 22 -4.29 -11.12 -8.57
CA ARG A 22 -5.71 -10.91 -8.87
C ARG A 22 -6.33 -12.09 -9.62
N ALA A 23 -5.59 -12.69 -10.54
CA ALA A 23 -6.00 -13.88 -11.28
C ALA A 23 -5.88 -15.18 -10.46
N ARG A 24 -5.35 -15.12 -9.22
CA ARG A 24 -5.02 -16.28 -8.38
C ARG A 24 -4.06 -17.26 -9.05
N GLU A 25 -3.17 -16.74 -9.87
CA GLU A 25 -2.15 -17.51 -10.56
C GLU A 25 -0.89 -17.69 -9.69
N PRO A 26 -0.22 -18.84 -9.75
CA PRO A 26 1.02 -19.06 -9.01
C PRO A 26 2.14 -18.17 -9.56
N ILE A 27 2.77 -17.40 -8.67
CA ILE A 27 3.90 -16.54 -9.02
C ILE A 27 5.21 -17.31 -8.82
N THR A 28 5.84 -17.67 -9.94
CA THR A 28 7.16 -18.29 -9.98
C THR A 28 8.04 -17.48 -10.91
N LEU A 29 9.36 -17.64 -10.84
CA LEU A 29 10.29 -16.99 -11.77
C LEU A 29 9.87 -17.18 -13.24
N ARG A 30 9.48 -18.40 -13.62
CA ARG A 30 9.10 -18.73 -14.99
C ARG A 30 7.77 -18.10 -15.38
N SER A 31 6.72 -18.24 -14.55
CA SER A 31 5.41 -17.67 -14.86
C SER A 31 5.43 -16.14 -14.86
N LEU A 32 6.24 -15.53 -14.00
CA LEU A 32 6.41 -14.08 -13.92
C LEU A 32 7.02 -13.48 -15.19
N VAL A 33 8.02 -14.13 -15.80
CA VAL A 33 8.68 -13.57 -16.99
C VAL A 33 8.08 -14.07 -18.31
N ALA A 34 7.24 -15.09 -18.27
CA ALA A 34 6.61 -15.67 -19.47
C ALA A 34 5.89 -14.61 -20.31
N GLY A 35 6.21 -14.56 -21.61
CA GLY A 35 5.58 -13.64 -22.56
C GLY A 35 6.00 -12.16 -22.44
N THR A 36 6.88 -11.81 -21.49
CA THR A 36 7.30 -10.40 -21.27
C THR A 36 8.53 -9.98 -22.09
N GLY A 37 9.24 -10.95 -22.69
CA GLY A 37 10.55 -10.72 -23.34
C GLY A 37 11.71 -10.54 -22.35
N VAL A 38 11.42 -10.55 -21.05
CA VAL A 38 12.41 -10.46 -19.96
C VAL A 38 12.84 -11.88 -19.55
N SER A 39 14.10 -12.05 -19.13
CA SER A 39 14.60 -13.33 -18.62
C SER A 39 14.41 -13.45 -17.10
N THR A 40 14.46 -14.67 -16.56
CA THR A 40 14.42 -14.90 -15.10
C THR A 40 15.57 -14.19 -14.37
N MET A 41 16.70 -13.92 -15.04
CA MET A 41 17.82 -13.15 -14.50
C MET A 41 17.45 -11.70 -14.16
N ALA A 42 16.44 -11.13 -14.80
CA ALA A 42 15.95 -9.80 -14.42
C ALA A 42 15.35 -9.81 -13.02
N VAL A 43 14.67 -10.89 -12.61
CA VAL A 43 14.09 -10.98 -11.26
C VAL A 43 15.22 -10.92 -10.22
N TYR A 44 16.29 -11.69 -10.43
CA TYR A 44 17.49 -11.62 -9.59
C TYR A 44 18.17 -10.25 -9.63
N THR A 45 18.20 -9.59 -10.79
CA THR A 45 18.84 -8.28 -10.96
C THR A 45 18.08 -7.17 -10.23
N HIS A 46 16.76 -7.20 -10.28
CA HIS A 46 15.89 -6.15 -9.74
C HIS A 46 15.47 -6.37 -8.30
N PHE A 47 15.34 -7.64 -7.88
CA PHE A 47 14.73 -8.01 -6.62
C PHE A 47 15.55 -9.04 -5.82
N GLU A 48 16.74 -9.42 -6.28
CA GLU A 48 17.60 -10.40 -5.59
C GLU A 48 16.97 -11.81 -5.43
N GLY A 49 15.86 -12.06 -6.10
CA GLY A 49 15.12 -13.33 -6.06
C GLY A 49 13.63 -13.12 -5.89
N MET A 50 12.93 -14.21 -5.54
CA MET A 50 11.49 -14.15 -5.27
C MET A 50 11.17 -13.45 -3.96
N ASP A 51 12.03 -13.57 -2.95
CA ASP A 51 11.79 -12.95 -1.64
C ASP A 51 11.78 -11.42 -1.76
N GLY A 52 12.77 -10.82 -2.44
CA GLY A 52 12.75 -9.37 -2.68
C GLY A 52 11.64 -8.93 -3.66
N LEU A 53 11.11 -9.82 -4.52
CA LEU A 53 9.92 -9.49 -5.31
C LEU A 53 8.70 -9.35 -4.38
N TRP A 54 8.57 -10.22 -3.38
CA TRP A 54 7.50 -10.12 -2.39
C TRP A 54 7.66 -8.86 -1.53
N GLN A 55 8.88 -8.50 -1.13
CA GLN A 55 9.15 -7.24 -0.42
C GLN A 55 8.74 -6.03 -1.29
N ALA A 56 9.07 -6.06 -2.58
CA ALA A 56 8.67 -5.03 -3.54
C ALA A 56 7.16 -4.95 -3.76
N LEU A 57 6.46 -6.10 -3.81
CA LEU A 57 5.00 -6.14 -3.89
C LEU A 57 4.34 -5.58 -2.62
N ARG A 58 4.89 -5.92 -1.45
CA ARG A 58 4.44 -5.37 -0.17
C ARG A 58 4.60 -3.85 -0.16
N GLN A 59 5.76 -3.35 -0.61
CA GLN A 59 6.04 -1.92 -0.76
C GLN A 59 5.11 -1.23 -1.76
N GLU A 60 4.81 -1.89 -2.87
CA GLU A 60 3.91 -1.37 -3.91
C GLU A 60 2.50 -1.14 -3.36
N GLY A 61 2.01 -2.01 -2.46
CA GLY A 61 0.73 -1.81 -1.78
C GLY A 61 0.67 -0.46 -1.06
N PHE A 62 1.68 -0.13 -0.24
CA PHE A 62 1.76 1.15 0.45
C PHE A 62 1.94 2.32 -0.52
N THR A 63 2.74 2.15 -1.57
CA THR A 63 2.97 3.17 -2.61
C THR A 63 1.66 3.55 -3.29
N ARG A 64 0.83 2.58 -3.67
CA ARG A 64 -0.48 2.82 -4.28
C ARG A 64 -1.48 3.43 -3.31
N LEU A 65 -1.47 3.01 -2.04
CA LEU A 65 -2.31 3.62 -1.01
C LEU A 65 -1.94 5.08 -0.78
N GLY A 66 -0.65 5.40 -0.69
CA GLY A 66 -0.15 6.77 -0.58
C GLY A 66 -0.56 7.62 -1.79
N ALA A 67 -0.41 7.09 -3.01
CA ALA A 67 -0.90 7.75 -4.22
C ALA A 67 -2.41 7.98 -4.18
N ARG A 68 -3.20 7.04 -3.65
CA ARG A 68 -4.64 7.22 -3.46
C ARG A 68 -4.95 8.31 -2.44
N PHE A 69 -4.26 8.37 -1.32
CA PHE A 69 -4.41 9.45 -0.34
C PHE A 69 -4.07 10.82 -0.92
N ALA A 70 -3.03 10.92 -1.76
CA ALA A 70 -2.67 12.16 -2.43
C ALA A 70 -3.77 12.71 -3.37
N THR A 71 -4.72 11.87 -3.79
CA THR A 71 -5.90 12.31 -4.56
C THR A 71 -7.02 12.90 -3.70
N VAL A 72 -6.95 12.78 -2.37
CA VAL A 72 -7.95 13.31 -1.45
C VAL A 72 -7.68 14.80 -1.23
N PRO A 73 -8.54 15.72 -1.70
CA PRO A 73 -8.30 17.14 -1.55
C PRO A 73 -8.49 17.55 -0.09
N ALA A 74 -7.59 18.40 0.41
CA ALA A 74 -7.82 19.09 1.67
C ALA A 74 -8.99 20.08 1.52
N SER A 75 -9.84 20.15 2.53
CA SER A 75 -10.96 21.09 2.59
C SER A 75 -10.85 21.97 3.84
N ALA A 76 -11.78 22.93 3.97
CA ALA A 76 -11.88 23.76 5.17
C ALA A 76 -12.34 22.97 6.41
N ASP A 77 -12.92 21.78 6.23
CA ASP A 77 -13.38 20.93 7.33
C ASP A 77 -12.45 19.71 7.51
N PRO A 78 -11.54 19.73 8.51
CA PRO A 78 -10.62 18.63 8.74
C PRO A 78 -11.31 17.31 9.15
N VAL A 79 -12.55 17.36 9.68
CA VAL A 79 -13.32 16.15 9.99
C VAL A 79 -13.74 15.45 8.69
N ARG A 80 -14.14 16.24 7.68
CA ARG A 80 -14.46 15.75 6.35
C ARG A 80 -13.23 15.14 5.68
N ASP A 81 -12.07 15.77 5.84
CA ASP A 81 -10.82 15.28 5.24
C ASP A 81 -10.39 13.93 5.83
N LEU A 82 -10.44 13.78 7.16
CA LEU A 82 -10.18 12.49 7.83
C LEU A 82 -11.16 11.40 7.35
N THR A 83 -12.45 11.75 7.22
CA THR A 83 -13.47 10.83 6.71
C THR A 83 -13.18 10.43 5.26
N ALA A 84 -12.74 11.37 4.42
CA ALA A 84 -12.40 11.12 3.03
C ALA A 84 -11.16 10.22 2.89
N LEU A 85 -10.15 10.39 3.77
CA LEU A 85 -9.00 9.49 3.84
C LEU A 85 -9.43 8.07 4.25
N CYS A 86 -10.29 7.93 5.26
CA CYS A 86 -10.82 6.62 5.66
C CYS A 86 -11.62 5.97 4.52
N ALA A 87 -12.47 6.72 3.82
CA ALA A 87 -13.20 6.22 2.67
C ALA A 87 -12.27 5.80 1.52
N ALA A 88 -11.22 6.59 1.25
CA ALA A 88 -10.21 6.27 0.24
C ALA A 88 -9.40 5.00 0.60
N TYR A 89 -9.11 4.79 1.88
CA TYR A 89 -8.47 3.57 2.39
C TYR A 89 -9.35 2.34 2.11
N LEU A 90 -10.63 2.39 2.51
CA LEU A 90 -11.58 1.29 2.31
C LEU A 90 -11.76 0.97 0.82
N ASP A 91 -12.01 2.01 0.01
CA ASP A 91 -12.17 1.91 -1.45
C ASP A 91 -10.95 1.27 -2.12
N HIS A 92 -9.74 1.73 -1.77
CA HIS A 92 -8.50 1.19 -2.30
C HIS A 92 -8.35 -0.30 -1.99
N ALA A 93 -8.57 -0.65 -0.72
CA ALA A 93 -8.44 -2.00 -0.22
C ALA A 93 -9.46 -2.97 -0.85
N LEU A 94 -10.72 -2.54 -1.02
CA LEU A 94 -11.78 -3.34 -1.61
C LEU A 94 -11.65 -3.49 -3.14
N THR A 95 -11.03 -2.52 -3.82
CA THR A 95 -10.76 -2.58 -5.27
C THR A 95 -9.52 -3.44 -5.59
N HIS A 96 -8.60 -3.55 -4.63
CA HIS A 96 -7.33 -4.29 -4.77
C HIS A 96 -7.11 -5.29 -3.62
N PRO A 97 -8.08 -6.20 -3.34
CA PRO A 97 -8.03 -7.05 -2.15
C PRO A 97 -6.80 -7.96 -2.14
N ASP A 98 -6.35 -8.43 -3.30
CA ASP A 98 -5.21 -9.36 -3.41
C ASP A 98 -3.89 -8.68 -3.04
N LEU A 99 -3.67 -7.44 -3.54
CA LEU A 99 -2.50 -6.65 -3.20
C LEU A 99 -2.56 -6.14 -1.75
N TYR A 100 -3.77 -5.78 -1.27
CA TYR A 100 -3.99 -5.38 0.11
C TYR A 100 -3.59 -6.47 1.11
N ARG A 101 -3.88 -7.75 0.80
CA ARG A 101 -3.44 -8.88 1.63
C ARG A 101 -1.91 -8.97 1.70
N VAL A 102 -1.21 -8.78 0.58
CA VAL A 102 0.26 -8.78 0.55
C VAL A 102 0.84 -7.60 1.32
N MET A 103 0.24 -6.41 1.22
CA MET A 103 0.67 -5.20 1.92
C MET A 103 0.79 -5.40 3.45
N PHE A 104 -0.12 -6.19 4.03
CA PHE A 104 -0.19 -6.48 5.47
C PHE A 104 0.32 -7.87 5.85
N ASP A 105 1.00 -8.58 4.96
CA ASP A 105 1.70 -9.82 5.33
C ASP A 105 2.98 -9.49 6.12
N ALA A 106 2.91 -9.68 7.44
CA ALA A 106 4.02 -9.42 8.35
C ALA A 106 5.17 -10.45 8.24
N SER A 107 4.99 -11.54 7.48
CA SER A 107 6.06 -12.52 7.26
C SER A 107 7.07 -12.11 6.18
N VAL A 108 6.76 -11.05 5.42
CA VAL A 108 7.60 -10.49 4.36
C VAL A 108 8.07 -9.11 4.79
N ASP A 109 9.37 -8.81 4.71
CA ASP A 109 9.91 -7.50 5.06
C ASP A 109 9.46 -6.38 4.08
N LEU A 110 9.49 -5.12 4.54
CA LEU A 110 9.30 -3.96 3.67
C LEU A 110 10.65 -3.51 3.12
N GLU A 111 10.69 -3.12 1.84
CA GLU A 111 11.87 -2.48 1.25
C GLU A 111 12.13 -1.08 1.85
N ASP A 112 11.06 -0.33 2.14
CA ASP A 112 11.12 1.04 2.66
C ASP A 112 10.03 1.25 3.73
N LEU A 113 10.39 0.93 4.98
CA LEU A 113 9.55 1.15 6.17
C LEU A 113 9.09 2.61 6.31
N PRO A 114 9.96 3.63 6.22
CA PRO A 114 9.53 5.04 6.26
C PRO A 114 8.46 5.40 5.22
N ALA A 115 8.56 4.89 4.00
CA ALA A 115 7.56 5.13 2.96
C ALA A 115 6.21 4.46 3.28
N ALA A 116 6.22 3.30 3.95
CA ALA A 116 4.99 2.68 4.44
C ALA A 116 4.36 3.50 5.58
N ASP A 117 5.17 3.95 6.55
CA ASP A 117 4.73 4.80 7.68
C ASP A 117 4.12 6.12 7.21
N ALA A 118 4.57 6.66 6.07
CA ALA A 118 4.02 7.88 5.49
C ALA A 118 2.50 7.78 5.22
N THR A 119 1.97 6.58 4.96
CA THR A 119 0.52 6.39 4.79
C THR A 119 -0.27 6.61 6.08
N LEU A 120 0.26 6.18 7.24
CA LEU A 120 -0.33 6.48 8.54
C LEU A 120 -0.19 7.96 8.89
N GLU A 121 0.95 8.57 8.54
CA GLU A 121 1.20 9.99 8.80
C GLU A 121 0.18 10.90 8.10
N GLU A 122 -0.40 10.51 6.96
CA GLU A 122 -1.51 11.27 6.34
C GLU A 122 -2.73 11.37 7.27
N LEU A 123 -3.09 10.28 7.95
CA LEU A 123 -4.16 10.28 8.95
C LEU A 123 -3.78 11.14 10.16
N VAL A 124 -2.53 11.03 10.62
CA VAL A 124 -2.01 11.86 11.73
C VAL A 124 -2.11 13.35 11.41
N ARG A 125 -1.77 13.76 10.18
CA ARG A 125 -1.87 15.16 9.74
C ARG A 125 -3.32 15.65 9.70
N ALA A 126 -4.24 14.83 9.20
CA ALA A 126 -5.67 15.16 9.19
C ALA A 126 -6.22 15.33 10.61
N VAL A 127 -5.85 14.42 11.52
CA VAL A 127 -6.24 14.53 12.93
C VAL A 127 -5.64 15.78 13.58
N ARG A 128 -4.36 16.06 13.35
CA ARG A 128 -3.69 17.25 13.90
C ARG A 128 -4.40 18.52 13.46
N ARG A 129 -4.75 18.64 12.18
CA ARG A 129 -5.56 19.77 11.67
C ARG A 129 -6.91 19.89 12.35
N GLY A 130 -7.60 18.78 12.61
CA GLY A 130 -8.88 18.79 13.31
C GLY A 130 -8.76 19.28 14.75
N ARG A 131 -7.69 18.88 15.46
CA ARG A 131 -7.39 19.39 16.80
C ARG A 131 -7.05 20.88 16.78
N ASP A 132 -6.15 21.30 15.89
CA ASP A 132 -5.69 22.69 15.79
C ASP A 132 -6.84 23.65 15.40
N ALA A 133 -7.83 23.15 14.64
CA ALA A 133 -9.05 23.88 14.31
C ALA A 133 -10.15 23.80 15.39
N GLY A 134 -9.89 23.18 16.54
CA GLY A 134 -10.86 23.01 17.63
C GLY A 134 -12.04 22.09 17.29
N ARG A 135 -11.91 21.25 16.25
CA ARG A 135 -12.93 20.28 15.83
C ARG A 135 -12.82 18.96 16.60
N PHE A 136 -11.65 18.67 17.16
CA PHE A 136 -11.41 17.56 18.08
C PHE A 136 -11.04 18.09 19.47
N GLY A 137 -11.24 17.27 20.51
CA GLY A 137 -10.87 17.61 21.88
C GLY A 137 -9.39 17.98 22.01
N ALA A 138 -9.06 18.94 22.87
CA ALA A 138 -7.68 19.39 23.06
C ALA A 138 -6.75 18.30 23.63
N ASP A 139 -7.34 17.33 24.31
CA ASP A 139 -6.71 16.14 24.88
C ASP A 139 -6.43 15.04 23.83
N VAL A 140 -6.97 15.17 22.62
CA VAL A 140 -6.73 14.19 21.55
C VAL A 140 -5.26 14.18 21.14
N VAL A 141 -4.63 13.02 21.26
CA VAL A 141 -3.31 12.72 20.69
C VAL A 141 -3.51 12.32 19.22
N PRO A 142 -2.92 13.06 18.24
CA PRO A 142 -3.18 12.80 16.83
C PRO A 142 -2.81 11.40 16.35
N LEU A 143 -1.72 10.84 16.89
CA LEU A 143 -1.29 9.49 16.58
C LEU A 143 -2.33 8.46 17.04
N ASP A 144 -2.86 8.60 18.26
CA ASP A 144 -3.79 7.63 18.82
C ASP A 144 -5.10 7.55 18.02
N LEU A 145 -5.67 8.70 17.65
CA LEU A 145 -6.90 8.73 16.84
C LEU A 145 -6.64 8.27 15.40
N ALA A 146 -5.46 8.55 14.83
CA ALA A 146 -5.08 8.03 13.51
C ALA A 146 -4.96 6.50 13.53
N VAL A 147 -4.29 5.93 14.55
CA VAL A 147 -4.17 4.48 14.75
C VAL A 147 -5.54 3.84 14.98
N GLN A 148 -6.42 4.46 15.76
CA GLN A 148 -7.79 3.98 15.95
C GLN A 148 -8.57 3.98 14.62
N SER A 149 -8.47 5.05 13.84
CA SER A 149 -9.14 5.16 12.54
C SER A 149 -8.64 4.09 11.57
N TRP A 150 -7.32 3.89 11.51
CA TRP A 150 -6.69 2.83 10.74
C TRP A 150 -7.12 1.44 11.20
N ALA A 151 -7.14 1.16 12.51
CA ALA A 151 -7.54 -0.13 13.06
C ALA A 151 -9.00 -0.47 12.73
N ILE A 152 -9.90 0.51 12.83
CA ILE A 152 -11.31 0.35 12.42
C ILE A 152 -11.40 0.05 10.92
N GLY A 153 -10.72 0.84 10.08
CA GLY A 153 -10.70 0.62 8.64
C GLY A 153 -10.14 -0.75 8.27
N HIS A 154 -9.02 -1.15 8.88
CA HIS A 154 -8.37 -2.43 8.66
C HIS A 154 -9.27 -3.60 9.08
N GLY A 155 -9.96 -3.47 10.23
CA GLY A 155 -10.93 -4.45 10.70
C GLY A 155 -12.11 -4.61 9.74
N LEU A 156 -12.68 -3.50 9.26
CA LEU A 156 -13.78 -3.51 8.28
C LEU A 156 -13.36 -4.17 6.97
N VAL A 157 -12.20 -3.80 6.41
CA VAL A 157 -11.70 -4.43 5.19
C VAL A 157 -11.48 -5.91 5.42
N SER A 158 -10.86 -6.30 6.54
CA SER A 158 -10.58 -7.71 6.82
C SER A 158 -11.86 -8.53 6.83
N LEU A 159 -12.91 -8.06 7.52
CA LEU A 159 -14.23 -8.72 7.58
C LEU A 159 -14.91 -8.82 6.21
N VAL A 160 -14.85 -7.76 5.40
CA VAL A 160 -15.53 -7.74 4.09
C VAL A 160 -14.75 -8.54 3.04
N ALA A 161 -13.43 -8.43 3.02
CA ALA A 161 -12.57 -9.06 2.01
C ALA A 161 -12.41 -10.57 2.22
N THR A 162 -12.53 -11.07 3.46
CA THR A 162 -12.51 -12.52 3.72
C THR A 162 -13.89 -13.17 3.64
N GLY A 163 -14.96 -12.37 3.67
CA GLY A 163 -16.30 -12.86 3.94
C GLY A 163 -16.50 -13.26 5.41
N PRO A 164 -17.75 -13.41 5.86
CA PRO A 164 -18.07 -14.04 7.14
C PRO A 164 -17.72 -15.53 7.18
#